data_AF-S7Q5T3-F1
#
_entry.id   AF-S7Q5T3-F1
#
_cell.length_a   1.000
_cell.length_b   1.000
_cell.length_c   1.000
_cell.angle_alpha   90.00
_cell.angle_beta   90.00
_cell.angle_gamma   90.00
#
_symmetry.space_group_name_H-M   'P 1'
#
loop_
_entity.id
_entity.type
_entity.pdbx_description
1 polymer ?
#
loop_
_entity_poly.entity_id
_entity_poly.type
_entity_poly.pdbx_seq_one_letter_code
_entity_poly.pdbx_strand_id
1 'polypeptide(L)'
;MASKQFNNEVLRAHNEYRQQHGVPPLKLCKKLNQEAQQYSEALASTRILKHSPESSRGQCGENLAWASYDQPGQEVADRWYSEIKNYNFQQPGFTSGTEPPQVHLRRPRRGWKGL
;
A
#
# COMPACT_ATOMS: atom_id res chain seq x y z
N MET A 1 13.49 -0.54 -8.75
CA MET A 1 13.79 -0.89 -7.34
C MET A 1 13.24 0.20 -6.42
N ALA A 2 12.20 -0.10 -5.64
CA ALA A 2 11.98 0.58 -4.36
C ALA A 2 13.28 0.50 -3.55
N SER A 3 13.71 1.62 -2.98
CA SER A 3 14.98 1.64 -2.26
C SER A 3 14.83 0.80 -0.99
N LYS A 4 15.93 0.21 -0.52
CA LYS A 4 15.98 -0.44 0.80
C LYS A 4 15.44 0.48 1.90
N GLN A 5 15.70 1.78 1.76
CA GLN A 5 15.16 2.83 2.63
C GLN A 5 13.63 2.87 2.60
N PHE A 6 13.02 2.97 1.42
CA PHE A 6 11.56 3.02 1.28
C PHE A 6 10.88 1.80 1.93
N ASN A 7 11.38 0.59 1.65
CA ASN A 7 10.82 -0.63 2.23
C ASN A 7 10.93 -0.65 3.77
N ASN A 8 12.02 -0.12 4.31
CA ASN A 8 12.23 -0.04 5.76
C ASN A 8 11.33 1.01 6.41
N GLU A 9 11.12 2.16 5.76
CA GLU A 9 10.21 3.22 6.25
C GLU A 9 8.78 2.70 6.35
N VAL A 10 8.31 2.00 5.30
CA VAL A 10 6.99 1.37 5.27
C VAL A 10 6.86 0.34 6.39
N LEU A 11 7.83 -0.58 6.50
CA LEU A 11 7.80 -1.64 7.52
C LEU A 11 7.76 -1.04 8.93
N ARG A 12 8.57 0.00 9.18
CA ARG A 12 8.62 0.68 10.47
C ARG A 12 7.26 1.27 10.82
N ALA A 13 6.68 2.07 9.94
CA ALA A 13 5.37 2.69 10.16
C ALA A 13 4.26 1.64 10.39
N HIS A 14 4.24 0.56 9.59
CA HIS A 14 3.29 -0.55 9.82
C HIS A 14 3.45 -1.17 11.20
N ASN A 15 4.70 -1.42 11.63
CA ASN A 15 4.97 -2.04 12.92
C ASN A 15 4.65 -1.11 14.11
N GLU A 16 4.82 0.20 13.96
CA GLU A 16 4.37 1.20 14.94
C GLU A 16 2.85 1.14 15.12
N TYR A 17 2.07 1.13 14.02
CA TYR A 17 0.62 1.01 14.11
C TYR A 17 0.16 -0.35 14.64
N ARG A 18 0.80 -1.44 14.22
CA ARG A 18 0.51 -2.79 14.73
C ARG A 18 0.76 -2.92 16.24
N GLN A 19 1.81 -2.26 16.74
CA GLN A 19 2.06 -2.19 18.18
C GLN A 19 0.93 -1.46 18.92
N GLN A 20 0.42 -0.35 18.37
CA GLN A 20 -0.71 0.38 18.96
C GLN A 20 -1.99 -0.48 19.04
N HIS A 21 -2.16 -1.41 18.10
CA HIS A 21 -3.27 -2.38 18.07
C HIS A 21 -2.97 -3.70 18.79
N GLY A 22 -1.80 -3.85 19.42
CA GLY A 22 -1.43 -5.05 20.18
C GLY A 22 -1.22 -6.31 19.33
N VAL A 23 -0.92 -6.17 18.03
CA VAL A 23 -0.70 -7.31 17.13
C VAL A 23 0.80 -7.51 16.81
N PRO A 24 1.26 -8.75 16.53
CA PRO A 24 2.68 -9.03 16.30
C PRO A 24 3.26 -8.26 15.11
N PRO A 25 4.55 -7.88 15.12
CA PRO A 25 5.16 -7.14 14.02
C PRO A 25 5.30 -7.97 12.74
N LEU A 26 5.25 -7.30 11.59
CA LEU A 26 5.56 -7.85 10.28
C LEU A 26 7.07 -7.90 10.02
N LYS A 27 7.45 -8.68 9.02
CA LYS A 27 8.81 -8.76 8.47
C LYS A 27 8.74 -8.63 6.95
N LEU A 28 9.74 -7.98 6.36
CA LEU A 28 9.87 -7.91 4.90
C LEU A 28 10.09 -9.30 4.33
N CYS A 29 9.40 -9.59 3.22
CA CYS A 29 9.60 -10.79 2.42
C CYS A 29 10.20 -10.38 1.08
N LYS A 30 11.38 -10.94 0.74
CA LYS A 30 12.05 -10.60 -0.52
C LYS A 30 11.20 -10.89 -1.75
N LYS A 31 10.43 -11.98 -1.72
CA LYS A 31 9.53 -12.39 -2.81
C LYS A 31 8.39 -11.38 -3.00
N LEU A 32 7.70 -11.01 -1.92
CA LEU A 32 6.60 -10.03 -1.99
C LEU A 32 7.10 -8.66 -2.49
N ASN A 33 8.23 -8.19 -1.97
CA ASN A 33 8.83 -6.94 -2.44
C ASN A 33 9.15 -6.96 -3.95
N GLN A 34 9.49 -8.12 -4.52
CA GLN A 34 9.75 -8.27 -5.95
C GLN A 34 8.45 -8.25 -6.75
N GLU A 35 7.46 -9.04 -6.33
CA GLU A 35 6.17 -9.15 -6.99
C GLU A 35 5.45 -7.80 -7.06
N ALA A 36 5.46 -7.07 -5.95
CA ALA A 36 4.83 -5.77 -5.93
C ALA A 36 5.61 -4.67 -6.64
N GLN A 37 6.94 -4.74 -6.65
CA GLN A 37 7.74 -3.85 -7.49
C GLN A 37 7.36 -4.05 -8.97
N GLN A 38 7.28 -5.31 -9.42
CA GLN A 38 6.85 -5.63 -10.79
C GLN A 38 5.43 -5.12 -11.06
N TYR A 39 4.51 -5.31 -10.11
CA TYR A 39 3.14 -4.85 -10.27
C TYR A 39 3.06 -3.32 -10.35
N SER A 40 3.82 -2.61 -9.52
CA SER A 40 3.89 -1.16 -9.55
C SER A 40 4.42 -0.59 -10.86
N GLU A 41 5.36 -1.28 -11.50
CA GLU A 41 5.89 -0.93 -12.82
C GLU A 41 4.82 -1.17 -13.91
N ALA A 42 4.01 -2.22 -13.78
CA ALA A 42 2.86 -2.45 -14.65
C ALA A 42 1.77 -1.37 -14.47
N LEU A 43 1.47 -0.96 -13.24
CA LEU A 43 0.56 0.15 -12.96
C LEU A 43 1.12 1.48 -13.53
N ALA A 44 2.43 1.68 -13.45
CA ALA A 44 3.10 2.84 -14.02
C ALA A 44 2.93 2.99 -15.53
N SER A 45 3.01 1.87 -16.24
CA SER A 45 2.90 1.84 -17.69
C SER A 45 1.45 2.02 -18.14
N THR A 46 0.50 1.38 -17.46
CA THR A 46 -0.93 1.44 -17.81
C THR A 46 -1.63 2.71 -17.30
N ARG A 47 -1.11 3.32 -16.23
CA ARG A 47 -1.71 4.45 -15.50
C ARG A 47 -3.11 4.16 -14.97
N ILE A 48 -3.40 2.89 -14.72
CA ILE A 48 -4.65 2.42 -14.16
C ILE A 48 -4.33 1.94 -12.76
N LEU A 49 -4.82 2.64 -11.74
CA LEU A 49 -4.71 2.20 -10.36
C LEU A 49 -5.83 1.17 -10.10
N LYS A 50 -5.49 -0.10 -10.22
CA LYS A 50 -6.40 -1.21 -9.96
C LYS A 50 -5.66 -2.31 -9.21
N HIS A 51 -6.39 -3.10 -8.45
CA HIS A 51 -5.84 -4.25 -7.77
C HIS A 51 -5.32 -5.31 -8.76
N SER A 52 -4.26 -6.02 -8.35
CA SER A 52 -3.78 -7.19 -9.09
C SER A 52 -4.86 -8.28 -9.15
N PRO A 53 -4.93 -9.05 -10.25
CA PRO A 53 -5.84 -10.20 -10.31
C PRO A 53 -5.63 -11.14 -9.13
N GLU A 54 -6.71 -11.65 -8.52
CA GLU A 54 -6.63 -12.61 -7.39
C GLU A 54 -5.74 -13.81 -7.70
N SER A 55 -5.84 -14.31 -8.93
CA SER A 55 -5.01 -15.40 -9.44
C SER A 55 -3.50 -15.12 -9.43
N SER A 56 -3.09 -13.84 -9.43
CA SER A 56 -1.69 -13.41 -9.44
C SER A 56 -1.13 -13.09 -8.04
N ARG A 57 -1.99 -12.76 -7.07
CA ARG A 57 -1.60 -12.44 -5.67
C ARG A 57 -1.74 -13.62 -4.71
N GLY A 58 -2.45 -14.68 -5.11
CA GLY A 58 -2.70 -15.84 -4.27
C GLY A 58 -3.49 -15.44 -3.01
N GLN A 59 -2.98 -15.81 -1.83
CA GLN A 59 -3.59 -15.48 -0.54
C GLN A 59 -3.06 -14.16 0.06
N CYS A 60 -2.30 -13.37 -0.69
CA CYS A 60 -1.74 -12.11 -0.20
C CYS A 60 -2.76 -10.97 -0.36
N GLY A 61 -2.91 -10.15 0.69
CA GLY A 61 -3.59 -8.86 0.60
C GLY A 61 -2.75 -7.82 -0.16
N GLU A 62 -3.38 -6.76 -0.65
CA GLU A 62 -2.72 -5.72 -1.44
C GLU A 62 -3.26 -4.35 -1.05
N ASN A 63 -2.34 -3.41 -0.78
CA ASN A 63 -2.66 -1.99 -0.67
C ASN A 63 -1.98 -1.24 -1.81
N LEU A 64 -2.70 -0.30 -2.44
CA LEU A 64 -2.18 0.52 -3.51
C LEU A 64 -2.14 1.99 -3.10
N ALA A 65 -1.11 2.69 -3.54
CA ALA A 65 -0.98 4.13 -3.37
C ALA A 65 -0.42 4.75 -4.65
N TRP A 66 -0.85 5.97 -4.92
CA TRP A 66 -0.32 6.78 -6.00
C TRP A 66 -0.25 8.25 -5.58
N ALA A 67 0.78 8.92 -6.07
CA ALA A 67 0.87 10.38 -6.05
C ALA A 67 1.63 10.88 -7.29
N SER A 68 1.53 12.18 -7.52
CA SER A 68 2.26 12.89 -8.58
C SER A 68 3.71 13.25 -8.21
N TYR A 69 4.17 12.84 -7.03
CA TYR A 69 5.50 13.09 -6.50
C TYR A 69 6.07 11.82 -5.87
N ASP A 70 7.37 11.80 -5.63
CA ASP A 70 8.02 10.69 -4.93
C ASP A 70 7.62 10.71 -3.45
N GLN A 71 6.84 9.71 -3.03
CA GLN A 71 6.33 9.60 -1.67
C GLN A 71 7.34 8.88 -0.76
N PRO A 72 7.62 9.42 0.44
CA PRO A 72 8.29 8.67 1.50
C PRO A 72 7.48 7.45 1.91
N GLY A 73 8.16 6.38 2.33
CA GLY A 73 7.49 5.13 2.71
C GLY A 73 6.55 5.28 3.90
N GLN A 74 6.92 6.16 4.82
CA GLN A 74 6.11 6.51 5.98
C GLN A 74 4.79 7.19 5.57
N GLU A 75 4.82 8.16 4.67
CA GLU A 75 3.61 8.87 4.23
C GLU A 75 2.59 7.93 3.58
N VAL A 76 3.08 6.93 2.82
CA VAL A 76 2.23 5.90 2.22
C VAL A 76 1.53 5.06 3.29
N ALA A 77 2.27 4.61 4.30
CA ALA A 77 1.72 3.83 5.41
C ALA A 77 0.72 4.64 6.26
N ASP A 78 1.04 5.91 6.54
CA ASP A 78 0.17 6.81 7.30
C ASP A 78 -1.16 7.05 6.57
N ARG A 79 -1.12 7.16 5.24
CA ARG A 79 -2.32 7.33 4.42
C ARG A 79 -3.23 6.11 4.50
N TRP A 80 -2.69 4.91 4.36
CA TRP A 80 -3.45 3.67 4.52
C TRP A 80 -4.01 3.54 5.94
N TYR A 81 -3.22 3.89 6.96
CA TYR A 81 -3.68 3.83 8.34
C TYR A 81 -4.81 4.83 8.63
N SER A 82 -4.83 5.99 7.96
CA SER A 82 -5.84 7.02 8.20
C SER A 82 -7.28 6.57 7.89
N GLU A 83 -7.46 5.47 7.15
CA GLU A 83 -8.73 4.80 6.87
C GLU A 83 -9.38 4.20 8.12
N ILE A 84 -8.62 4.00 9.20
CA ILE A 84 -9.14 3.57 10.50
C ILE A 84 -10.29 4.46 11.00
N LYS A 85 -10.31 5.73 10.60
CA LYS A 85 -11.38 6.69 10.91
C LYS A 85 -12.73 6.28 10.34
N ASN A 86 -12.73 5.51 9.25
CA ASN A 86 -13.91 5.01 8.58
C ASN A 86 -14.28 3.58 9.04
N TYR A 87 -13.41 2.92 9.82
CA TYR A 87 -13.64 1.56 10.29
C TYR A 87 -14.41 1.54 11.61
N ASN A 88 -15.59 0.94 11.62
CA ASN A 88 -16.36 0.75 12.85
C ASN A 88 -15.97 -0.57 13.54
N PHE A 89 -15.15 -0.49 14.60
CA PHE A 89 -14.74 -1.66 15.38
C PHE A 89 -15.90 -2.39 16.08
N GLN A 90 -17.05 -1.73 16.29
CA GLN A 90 -18.24 -2.38 16.85
C GLN A 90 -19.06 -3.15 15.81
N GLN A 91 -18.82 -2.92 14.52
CA GLN A 91 -19.42 -3.66 13.41
C GLN A 91 -18.31 -4.17 12.50
N PRO A 92 -17.56 -5.20 12.93
CA PRO A 92 -16.43 -5.70 12.17
C PRO A 92 -16.90 -6.28 10.83
N GLY A 93 -16.33 -5.78 9.74
CA GLY A 93 -16.70 -6.18 8.39
C GLY A 93 -16.06 -5.27 7.35
N PHE A 94 -15.98 -5.74 6.11
CA PHE A 94 -15.57 -4.90 4.99
C PHE A 94 -16.62 -3.81 4.76
N THR A 95 -16.19 -2.54 4.67
CA THR A 95 -17.07 -1.43 4.31
C THR A 95 -16.45 -0.63 3.17
N SER A 96 -17.25 -0.26 2.17
CA SER A 96 -16.79 0.60 1.07
C SER A 96 -16.33 1.95 1.64
N GLY A 97 -15.03 2.23 1.59
CA GLY A 97 -14.40 3.42 2.22
C GLY A 97 -13.34 3.11 3.28
N THR A 98 -13.14 1.83 3.61
CA THR A 98 -11.94 1.29 4.29
C THR A 98 -10.96 0.67 3.29
N GLU A 99 -11.09 1.03 2.01
CA GLU A 99 -10.09 0.81 0.98
C GLU A 99 -9.44 2.16 0.64
N PRO A 100 -8.18 2.19 0.21
CA PRO A 100 -7.55 3.42 -0.26
C PRO A 100 -8.42 4.03 -1.35
N PRO A 101 -8.82 5.31 -1.25
CA PRO A 101 -9.64 5.93 -2.27
C PRO A 101 -8.93 5.77 -3.62
N GLN A 102 -9.62 5.22 -4.61
CA GLN A 102 -9.19 5.24 -6.00
C GLN A 102 -9.06 6.71 -6.42
N VAL A 103 -7.88 7.30 -6.25
CA VAL A 103 -7.66 8.71 -6.56
C VAL A 103 -7.58 8.87 -8.08
N HIS A 104 -8.74 9.07 -8.71
CA HIS A 104 -8.83 9.71 -10.01
C HIS A 104 -8.53 11.19 -9.83
N LEU A 105 -7.52 11.72 -10.55
CA LEU A 105 -7.54 13.02 -11.24
C LEU A 105 -6.28 13.18 -12.11
N ARG A 106 -6.47 13.80 -13.28
CA ARG A 106 -5.66 13.74 -14.52
C ARG A 106 -4.21 14.29 -14.42
N ARG A 107 -3.28 13.57 -15.09
CA ARG A 107 -1.91 13.84 -15.70
C ARG A 107 -1.18 15.20 -15.44
N PRO A 108 0.18 15.29 -15.60
CA PRO A 108 1.23 14.25 -15.70
C PRO A 108 2.53 14.52 -14.87
N ARG A 109 3.20 13.45 -14.40
CA ARG A 109 4.68 13.17 -14.43
C ARG A 109 5.19 12.47 -13.16
N ARG A 110 5.81 11.29 -13.39
CA ARG A 110 6.85 10.58 -12.59
C ARG A 110 6.50 10.06 -11.19
N GLY A 111 7.09 8.91 -10.86
CA GLY A 111 7.13 8.32 -9.52
C GLY A 111 6.14 7.18 -9.29
N TRP A 112 6.45 5.97 -9.76
CA TRP A 112 5.72 4.75 -9.37
C TRP A 112 6.69 3.81 -8.64
N LYS A 113 6.36 3.46 -7.39
CA LYS A 113 7.02 2.42 -6.58
C LYS A 113 5.93 1.72 -5.78
N GLY A 114 5.85 0.39 -5.84
CA GLY A 114 4.95 -0.43 -5.04
C GLY A 114 5.70 -1.44 -4.19
N LEU A 115 4.96 -1.96 -3.21
CA LEU A 115 5.40 -2.73 -2.04
C LEU A 115 4.79 -4.11 -2.00
#